data_AF-A0A1V5PXG2-F1
#
_entry.id   AF-A0A1V5PXG2-F1
#
_cell.length_a   1.000
_cell.length_b   1.000
_cell.length_c   1.000
_cell.angle_alpha   90.00
_cell.angle_beta   90.00
_cell.angle_gamma   90.00
#
_symmetry.space_group_name_H-M   'P 1'
#
loop_
_entity.id
_entity.type
_entity.pdbx_description
1 polymer ?
#
loop_
_entity_poly.entity_id
_entity_poly.type
_entity_poly.pdbx_seq_one_letter_code
_entity_poly.pdbx_strand_id
1 'polypeptide(L)'
;MLPLDTSQAGLIRIRFSTLSVTDFLHVCTFTLPFKDYAEIPVLPVERELPLLRLSKAVVETEDSVQSGEGELTTDLKQIREYRVGDRLRDIHWKQSAKAEEILVKEYERSKELYYLILPEMERDFFKDDLENIYALGKYLIRQKETFRVALTDPDNGSVEICVVTAEEELLTVLYKIYSMYGSLKSGESSKTYDWFEKQYPDMYGVIRIRKGVIVTPIIIEQY
;
A
#
# COMPACT_ATOMS: atom_id res chain seq x y z
N MET A 1 -18.06 23.70 15.63
CA MET A 1 -17.90 22.85 14.43
C MET A 1 -18.93 23.29 13.40
N LEU A 2 -18.56 23.39 12.11
CA LEU A 2 -19.53 23.53 11.02
C LEU A 2 -20.19 22.16 10.81
N PRO A 3 -21.52 22.00 10.98
CA PRO A 3 -22.18 20.74 10.69
C PRO A 3 -22.19 20.54 9.17
N LEU A 4 -21.46 19.54 8.70
CA LEU A 4 -21.44 19.11 7.30
C LEU A 4 -22.14 17.75 7.24
N ASP A 5 -23.42 17.75 6.88
CA ASP A 5 -24.14 16.51 6.60
C ASP A 5 -23.81 16.05 5.18
N THR A 6 -23.14 14.91 5.07
CA THR A 6 -22.84 14.25 3.79
C THR A 6 -23.19 12.78 3.86
N SER A 7 -23.81 12.28 2.80
CA SER A 7 -24.15 10.86 2.63
C SER A 7 -23.12 10.10 1.79
N GLN A 8 -22.07 10.79 1.32
CA GLN A 8 -21.08 10.22 0.41
C GLN A 8 -19.67 10.35 0.97
N ALA A 9 -18.92 9.24 0.92
CA ALA A 9 -17.50 9.19 1.21
C ALA A 9 -16.73 10.03 0.18
N GLY A 10 -15.66 10.69 0.61
CA GLY A 10 -14.93 11.61 -0.26
C GLY A 10 -14.12 12.66 0.49
N LEU A 11 -13.58 13.62 -0.26
CA LEU A 11 -12.84 14.75 0.30
C LEU A 11 -13.65 16.02 0.18
N ILE A 12 -14.11 16.57 1.30
CA ILE A 12 -14.78 17.87 1.31
C ILE A 12 -13.70 18.95 1.35
N ARG A 13 -13.66 19.80 0.32
CA ARG A 13 -12.76 20.96 0.27
C ARG A 13 -13.51 22.25 0.58
N ILE A 14 -13.30 22.80 1.77
CA ILE A 14 -13.83 24.10 2.19
C ILE A 14 -12.83 25.17 1.76
N ARG A 15 -13.24 26.09 0.89
CA ARG A 15 -12.38 27.22 0.46
C ARG A 15 -12.76 28.48 1.20
N PHE A 16 -11.76 29.17 1.74
CA PHE A 16 -11.91 30.49 2.31
C PHE A 16 -11.59 31.52 1.23
N SER A 17 -12.42 32.57 1.12
CA SER A 17 -12.21 33.67 0.16
C SER A 17 -11.81 34.98 0.85
N THR A 18 -12.19 35.13 2.11
CA THR A 18 -12.03 36.34 2.90
C THR A 18 -11.82 35.98 4.36
N LEU A 19 -10.88 36.67 5.02
CA LEU A 19 -10.67 36.57 6.45
C LEU A 19 -11.09 37.90 7.07
N SER A 20 -12.05 37.87 7.98
CA SER A 20 -12.46 39.03 8.78
C SER A 20 -11.88 38.86 10.18
N VAL A 21 -11.08 39.83 10.60
CA VAL A 21 -10.50 39.88 11.95
C VAL A 21 -11.13 41.05 12.69
N THR A 22 -11.69 40.74 13.85
CA THR A 22 -12.37 41.70 14.72
C THR A 22 -11.59 41.78 16.03
N ASP A 23 -11.38 42.99 16.54
CA ASP A 23 -10.72 43.16 17.84
C ASP A 23 -11.59 42.62 18.99
N PHE A 24 -10.99 42.43 20.17
CA PHE A 24 -11.65 41.84 21.33
C PHE A 24 -12.91 42.60 21.79
N LEU A 25 -12.93 43.92 21.64
CA LEU A 25 -14.08 44.76 22.01
C LEU A 25 -15.14 44.82 20.89
N HIS A 26 -14.89 44.17 19.75
CA HIS A 26 -15.73 44.18 18.56
C HIS A 26 -15.97 45.58 17.95
N VAL A 27 -15.04 46.52 18.15
CA VAL A 27 -15.15 47.92 17.69
C VAL A 27 -14.61 48.10 16.27
N CYS A 28 -13.57 47.36 15.92
CA CYS A 28 -12.83 47.45 14.67
C CYS A 28 -12.82 46.07 14.00
N THR A 29 -13.27 46.03 12.75
CA THR A 29 -13.16 44.84 11.89
C THR A 29 -12.49 45.21 10.58
N PHE A 30 -11.47 44.47 10.18
CA PHE A 30 -10.90 44.55 8.85
C PHE A 30 -11.07 43.22 8.13
N THR A 31 -11.34 43.29 6.82
CA THR A 31 -11.52 42.13 5.96
C THR A 31 -10.42 42.12 4.91
N LEU A 32 -9.73 40.99 4.80
CA LEU A 32 -8.62 40.80 3.87
C LEU A 32 -8.95 39.66 2.89
N PRO A 33 -8.47 39.73 1.64
CA PRO A 33 -8.53 38.58 0.75
C PRO A 33 -7.72 37.44 1.38
N PHE A 34 -8.32 36.27 1.49
CA PHE A 34 -7.68 35.09 2.07
C PHE A 34 -8.03 33.91 1.17
N LYS A 35 -7.01 33.28 0.59
CA LYS A 35 -7.18 32.18 -0.37
C LYS A 35 -6.49 30.95 0.20
N ASP A 36 -7.23 30.25 1.04
CA ASP A 36 -6.79 29.00 1.64
C ASP A 36 -7.93 28.00 1.61
N TYR A 37 -7.65 26.74 1.92
CA TYR A 37 -8.67 25.70 2.00
C TYR A 37 -8.41 24.73 3.14
N ALA A 38 -9.48 24.15 3.66
CA ALA A 38 -9.43 23.00 4.55
C ALA A 38 -9.98 21.78 3.81
N GLU A 39 -9.35 20.63 4.00
CA GLU A 39 -9.84 19.34 3.49
C GLU A 39 -10.28 18.47 4.64
N ILE A 40 -11.47 17.90 4.49
CA ILE A 40 -12.07 17.02 5.49
C ILE A 40 -12.37 15.69 4.80
N PRO A 41 -11.60 14.62 5.09
CA PRO A 41 -11.91 13.30 4.57
C PRO A 41 -13.16 12.77 5.26
N VAL A 42 -14.13 12.34 4.45
CA VAL A 42 -15.36 11.68 4.89
C VAL A 42 -15.15 10.20 4.67
N LEU A 43 -15.08 9.46 5.76
CA LEU A 43 -14.80 8.03 5.71
C LEU A 43 -15.91 7.26 5.00
N PRO A 44 -15.55 6.18 4.29
CA PRO A 44 -16.54 5.30 3.70
C PRO A 44 -17.32 4.55 4.78
N VAL A 45 -18.55 4.18 4.46
CA VAL A 45 -19.35 3.33 5.35
C VAL A 45 -18.73 1.94 5.36
N GLU A 46 -18.55 1.38 6.55
CA GLU A 46 -18.05 0.01 6.67
C GLU A 46 -19.10 -0.97 6.12
N ARG A 47 -18.69 -1.77 5.14
CA ARG A 47 -19.51 -2.87 4.59
C ARG A 47 -19.14 -4.19 5.23
N GLU A 48 -20.13 -5.07 5.34
CA GLU A 48 -19.87 -6.48 5.63
C GLU A 48 -19.19 -7.14 4.42
N LEU A 49 -18.08 -7.84 4.68
CA LEU A 49 -17.39 -8.60 3.65
C LEU A 49 -18.01 -9.99 3.51
N PRO A 50 -18.10 -10.54 2.29
CA PRO A 50 -18.36 -11.96 2.12
C PRO A 50 -17.24 -12.79 2.76
N LEU A 51 -17.46 -14.09 2.93
CA LEU A 51 -16.38 -15.00 3.34
C LEU A 51 -15.30 -15.04 2.26
N LEU A 52 -14.16 -14.41 2.54
CA LEU A 52 -13.03 -14.30 1.62
C LEU A 52 -11.93 -15.29 1.99
N ARG A 53 -11.41 -16.02 1.01
CA ARG A 53 -10.14 -16.75 1.14
C ARG A 53 -9.02 -15.85 0.62
N LEU A 54 -8.35 -15.17 1.54
CA LEU A 54 -7.25 -14.26 1.21
C LEU A 54 -5.93 -15.01 1.15
N SER A 55 -5.15 -14.78 0.10
CA SER A 55 -3.76 -15.23 -0.02
C SER A 55 -2.80 -14.11 0.34
N LYS A 56 -1.64 -14.47 0.91
CA LYS A 56 -0.53 -13.55 1.10
C LYS A 56 0.29 -13.49 -0.19
N ALA A 57 0.74 -12.30 -0.56
CA ALA A 57 1.68 -12.10 -1.64
C ALA A 57 3.04 -12.67 -1.25
N VAL A 58 3.72 -13.28 -2.22
CA VAL A 58 5.05 -13.87 -2.01
C VAL A 58 6.10 -12.91 -2.57
N VAL A 59 7.04 -12.52 -1.71
CA VAL A 59 8.24 -11.77 -2.15
C VAL A 59 9.46 -12.63 -1.92
N GLU A 60 10.21 -12.91 -2.98
CA GLU A 60 11.58 -13.38 -2.83
C GLU A 60 12.43 -12.18 -2.39
N THR A 61 12.88 -12.19 -1.14
CA THR A 61 13.87 -11.22 -0.72
C THR A 61 15.21 -11.60 -1.37
N GLU A 62 15.63 -10.86 -2.39
CA GLU A 62 17.05 -10.73 -2.66
C GLU A 62 17.59 -9.70 -1.67
N ASP A 63 18.38 -10.15 -0.69
CA ASP A 63 19.15 -9.35 0.27
C ASP A 63 19.07 -7.82 0.04
N SER A 64 18.10 -7.15 0.70
CA SER A 64 18.07 -5.72 1.08
C SER A 64 16.70 -5.05 0.89
N VAL A 65 15.88 -5.08 1.93
CA VAL A 65 15.23 -3.86 2.41
C VAL A 65 15.31 -3.91 3.93
N GLN A 66 16.17 -3.06 4.52
CA GLN A 66 16.10 -2.75 5.95
C GLN A 66 14.80 -1.97 6.18
N SER A 67 13.70 -2.68 6.38
CA SER A 67 12.60 -2.17 7.20
C SER A 67 12.96 -2.44 8.66
N GLY A 68 12.96 -1.38 9.46
CA GLY A 68 13.30 -1.43 10.88
C GLY A 68 12.48 -2.47 11.64
N GLU A 69 13.12 -3.00 12.67
CA GLU A 69 12.55 -3.94 13.67
C GLU A 69 12.22 -5.33 13.14
N GLY A 70 13.28 -6.10 12.89
CA GLY A 70 13.26 -7.56 12.81
C GLY A 70 14.66 -8.03 12.50
N GLU A 71 15.25 -8.88 13.35
CA GLU A 71 16.54 -9.54 13.07
C GLU A 71 16.41 -10.33 11.75
N LEU A 72 16.91 -9.75 10.66
CA LEU A 72 17.15 -10.48 9.43
C LEU A 72 18.47 -11.23 9.59
N THR A 73 18.42 -12.43 10.20
CA THR A 73 19.47 -13.42 9.98
C THR A 73 19.16 -14.11 8.67
N THR A 74 19.91 -13.81 7.61
CA THR A 74 19.92 -14.68 6.43
C THR A 74 20.60 -15.97 6.85
N ASP A 75 19.82 -16.96 7.30
CA ASP A 75 20.36 -18.19 7.84
C ASP A 75 21.15 -18.93 6.76
N LEU A 76 22.33 -19.44 7.12
CA LEU A 76 23.19 -20.18 6.21
C LEU A 76 22.55 -21.56 5.95
N LYS A 77 21.92 -21.72 4.78
CA LYS A 77 21.27 -22.97 4.37
C LYS A 77 22.28 -24.10 4.20
N GLN A 78 23.34 -23.86 3.42
CA GLN A 78 24.40 -24.84 3.17
C GLN A 78 25.66 -24.19 2.59
N ILE A 79 26.75 -24.95 2.57
CA ILE A 79 27.96 -24.60 1.84
C ILE A 79 28.12 -25.61 0.70
N ARG A 80 28.24 -25.11 -0.53
CA ARG A 80 28.33 -25.93 -1.74
C ARG A 80 29.42 -25.43 -2.69
N GLU A 81 29.76 -26.25 -3.67
CA GLU A 81 30.65 -25.86 -4.76
C GLU A 81 30.10 -24.68 -5.57
N TYR A 82 31.03 -23.82 -6.01
CA TYR A 82 30.77 -22.67 -6.87
C TYR A 82 30.17 -23.10 -8.21
N ARG A 83 29.14 -22.40 -8.63
CA ARG A 83 28.52 -22.51 -9.95
C ARG A 83 28.64 -21.17 -10.66
N VAL A 84 28.71 -21.23 -11.99
CA VAL A 84 28.73 -20.03 -12.82
C VAL A 84 27.48 -19.19 -12.53
N GLY A 85 27.69 -17.95 -12.08
CA GLY A 85 26.63 -17.03 -11.66
C GLY A 85 26.58 -16.76 -10.15
N ASP A 86 27.28 -17.55 -9.34
CA ASP A 86 27.37 -17.30 -7.90
C ASP A 86 28.12 -15.99 -7.60
N ARG A 87 27.65 -15.25 -6.59
CA ARG A 87 28.25 -13.96 -6.22
C ARG A 87 29.59 -14.20 -5.53
N LEU A 88 30.63 -13.51 -5.98
CA LEU A 88 31.99 -13.65 -5.41
C LEU A 88 32.07 -13.30 -3.91
N ARG A 89 31.19 -12.41 -3.44
CA ARG A 89 31.09 -12.02 -2.02
C ARG A 89 30.64 -13.16 -1.11
N ASP A 90 29.97 -14.17 -1.67
CA ASP A 90 29.43 -15.31 -0.94
C ASP A 90 30.43 -16.47 -0.85
N ILE A 91 31.61 -16.35 -1.47
CA ILE A 91 32.68 -17.37 -1.39
C ILE A 91 33.17 -17.51 0.05
N HIS A 92 33.17 -18.75 0.56
CA HIS A 92 33.71 -19.08 1.87
C HIS A 92 35.23 -19.31 1.80
N TRP A 93 35.99 -18.24 1.57
CA TRP A 93 37.44 -18.28 1.31
C TRP A 93 38.23 -19.23 2.22
N LYS A 94 37.94 -19.23 3.53
CA LYS A 94 38.64 -20.07 4.51
C LYS A 94 38.40 -21.57 4.32
N GLN A 95 37.21 -21.96 3.90
CA GLN A 95 36.86 -23.37 3.71
C GLN A 95 37.25 -23.82 2.31
N SER A 96 37.12 -22.94 1.32
CA SER A 96 37.66 -23.16 -0.03
C SER A 96 39.16 -23.44 -0.01
N ALA A 97 39.93 -22.66 0.76
CA ALA A 97 41.37 -22.87 0.90
C ALA A 97 41.72 -24.22 1.56
N LYS A 98 40.84 -24.77 2.40
CA LYS A 98 41.04 -26.06 3.06
C LYS A 98 40.60 -27.25 2.21
N ALA A 99 39.57 -27.06 1.38
CA ALA A 99 39.02 -28.07 0.50
C ALA A 99 39.72 -28.13 -0.87
N GLU A 100 40.55 -27.14 -1.20
CA GLU A 100 41.15 -26.93 -2.54
C GLU A 100 40.11 -26.74 -3.66
N GLU A 101 38.87 -26.41 -3.29
CA GLU A 101 37.73 -26.19 -4.19
C GLU A 101 37.02 -24.88 -3.81
N ILE A 102 36.47 -24.13 -4.77
CA ILE A 102 35.76 -22.87 -4.45
C ILE A 102 34.38 -23.19 -3.89
N LEU A 103 34.20 -22.92 -2.60
CA LEU A 103 32.94 -23.09 -1.90
C LEU A 103 32.21 -21.77 -1.71
N VAL A 104 30.88 -21.80 -1.83
CA VAL A 104 29.98 -20.65 -1.71
C VAL A 104 28.98 -20.91 -0.59
N LYS A 105 28.76 -19.90 0.25
CA LYS A 105 27.69 -19.85 1.25
C LYS A 105 26.36 -19.67 0.52
N GLU A 106 25.52 -20.69 0.54
CA GLU A 106 24.14 -20.58 0.09
C GLU A 106 23.28 -20.21 1.29
N TYR A 107 22.60 -19.07 1.17
CA TYR A 107 21.71 -18.56 2.21
C TYR A 107 20.27 -18.99 1.95
N GLU A 108 19.49 -19.16 3.02
CA GLU A 108 18.06 -19.40 2.91
C GLU A 108 17.37 -18.09 2.51
N ARG A 109 16.70 -18.05 1.35
CA ARG A 109 15.86 -16.92 0.95
C ARG A 109 14.60 -16.97 1.80
N SER A 110 14.46 -16.07 2.77
CA SER A 110 13.21 -15.92 3.51
C SER A 110 12.15 -15.32 2.60
N LYS A 111 11.04 -16.04 2.41
CA LYS A 111 9.87 -15.50 1.72
C LYS A 111 9.08 -14.68 2.73
N GLU A 112 9.04 -13.36 2.56
CA GLU A 112 8.07 -12.56 3.30
C GLU A 112 6.68 -12.79 2.70
N LEU A 113 5.74 -13.19 3.56
CA LEU A 113 4.34 -13.36 3.21
C LEU A 113 3.53 -12.26 3.89
N TYR A 114 2.95 -11.36 3.10
CA TYR A 114 2.05 -10.31 3.59
C TYR A 114 0.84 -10.17 2.68
N TYR A 115 -0.28 -9.68 3.19
CA TYR A 115 -1.41 -9.31 2.34
C TYR A 115 -1.06 -8.04 1.57
N LEU A 116 -1.20 -8.06 0.24
CA LEU A 116 -0.98 -6.90 -0.60
C LEU A 116 -2.26 -6.57 -1.37
N ILE A 117 -2.78 -5.37 -1.14
CA ILE A 117 -4.02 -4.87 -1.75
C ILE A 117 -3.65 -3.88 -2.86
N LEU A 118 -4.19 -4.11 -4.07
CA LEU A 118 -4.04 -3.24 -5.23
C LEU A 118 -5.41 -2.66 -5.59
N PRO A 119 -5.71 -1.40 -5.21
CA PRO A 119 -6.90 -0.71 -5.64
C PRO A 119 -6.75 -0.20 -7.09
N GLU A 120 -7.49 -0.81 -8.00
CA GLU A 120 -7.64 -0.36 -9.39
C GLU A 120 -8.84 0.59 -9.47
N MET A 121 -8.63 1.81 -8.97
CA MET A 121 -9.70 2.79 -8.82
C MET A 121 -10.24 3.21 -10.19
N GLU A 122 -11.56 3.09 -10.37
CA GLU A 122 -12.29 3.62 -11.52
C GLU A 122 -13.36 4.61 -11.04
N ARG A 123 -13.57 5.71 -11.77
CA ARG A 123 -14.50 6.77 -11.33
C ARG A 123 -15.92 6.25 -11.06
N ASP A 124 -16.42 5.36 -11.90
CA ASP A 124 -17.80 4.86 -11.83
C ASP A 124 -18.01 3.90 -10.65
N PHE A 125 -16.93 3.33 -10.09
CA PHE A 125 -16.94 2.39 -8.98
C PHE A 125 -16.23 2.92 -7.73
N PHE A 126 -15.81 4.18 -7.76
CA PHE A 126 -14.95 4.79 -6.75
C PHE A 126 -15.45 4.60 -5.32
N LYS A 127 -16.76 4.77 -5.12
CA LYS A 127 -17.43 4.57 -3.83
C LYS A 127 -17.33 3.11 -3.37
N ASP A 128 -17.69 2.17 -4.24
CA ASP A 128 -17.71 0.75 -3.90
C ASP A 128 -16.29 0.22 -3.64
N ASP A 129 -15.32 0.64 -4.45
CA ASP A 129 -13.92 0.28 -4.28
C ASP A 129 -13.36 0.83 -2.95
N LEU A 130 -13.68 2.08 -2.59
CA LEU A 130 -13.31 2.66 -1.29
C LEU A 130 -13.92 1.92 -0.11
N GLU A 131 -15.22 1.61 -0.19
CA GLU A 131 -15.92 0.87 0.86
C GLU A 131 -15.34 -0.55 1.01
N ASN A 132 -14.95 -1.20 -0.09
CA ASN A 132 -14.25 -2.48 -0.07
C ASN A 132 -12.84 -2.39 0.53
N ILE A 133 -12.05 -1.36 0.19
CA ILE A 133 -10.71 -1.15 0.76
C ILE A 133 -10.82 -0.94 2.27
N TYR A 134 -11.76 -0.11 2.72
CA TYR A 134 -11.95 0.18 4.13
C TYR A 134 -12.41 -1.05 4.90
N ALA A 135 -13.42 -1.77 4.38
CA ALA A 135 -13.92 -2.99 5.00
C ALA A 135 -12.82 -4.07 5.09
N LEU A 136 -12.06 -4.29 4.00
CA LEU A 136 -10.96 -5.25 3.96
C LEU A 136 -9.83 -4.87 4.91
N GLY A 137 -9.46 -3.59 4.96
CA GLY A 137 -8.45 -3.08 5.89
C GLY A 137 -8.86 -3.27 7.35
N LYS A 138 -10.09 -2.89 7.70
CA LYS A 138 -10.64 -3.11 9.06
C LYS A 138 -10.71 -4.59 9.42
N TYR A 139 -11.10 -5.45 8.48
CA TYR A 139 -11.11 -6.89 8.66
C TYR A 139 -9.73 -7.44 9.02
N LEU A 140 -8.69 -7.09 8.23
CA LEU A 140 -7.32 -7.55 8.47
C LEU A 140 -6.77 -7.05 9.81
N ILE A 141 -7.00 -5.78 10.16
CA ILE A 141 -6.61 -5.20 11.46
C ILE A 141 -7.26 -5.96 12.62
N ARG A 142 -8.55 -6.31 12.50
CA ARG A 142 -9.26 -7.10 13.54
C ARG A 142 -8.68 -8.51 13.71
N GLN A 143 -8.17 -9.10 12.63
CA GLN A 143 -7.44 -10.38 12.66
C GLN A 143 -6.00 -10.24 13.16
N LYS A 144 -5.55 -9.02 13.49
CA LYS A 144 -4.17 -8.69 13.87
C LYS A 144 -3.16 -9.01 12.77
N GLU A 145 -3.59 -8.97 11.52
CA GLU A 145 -2.74 -9.15 10.35
C GLU A 145 -2.23 -7.79 9.86
N THR A 146 -0.95 -7.72 9.54
CA THR A 146 -0.37 -6.57 8.84
C THR A 146 -0.53 -6.76 7.34
N PHE A 147 -0.72 -5.65 6.63
CA PHE A 147 -0.90 -5.69 5.18
C PHE A 147 -0.29 -4.47 4.53
N ARG A 148 -0.20 -4.52 3.21
CA ARG A 148 0.33 -3.45 2.38
C ARG A 148 -0.71 -3.03 1.34
N VAL A 149 -0.69 -1.77 0.96
CA VAL A 149 -1.53 -1.22 -0.11
C VAL A 149 -0.64 -0.55 -1.15
N ALA A 150 -0.68 -1.03 -2.39
CA ALA A 150 0.08 -0.45 -3.49
C ALA A 150 -0.77 0.63 -4.18
N LEU A 151 -0.36 1.88 -4.06
CA LEU A 151 -1.00 3.02 -4.72
C LEU A 151 -0.14 3.48 -5.88
N THR A 152 -0.76 3.81 -7.00
CA THR A 152 -0.07 4.33 -8.18
C THR A 152 -0.40 5.80 -8.37
N ASP A 153 0.61 6.63 -8.56
CA ASP A 153 0.41 8.00 -8.99
C ASP A 153 -0.06 8.01 -10.46
N PRO A 154 -1.28 8.51 -10.76
CA PRO A 154 -1.82 8.53 -12.13
C PRO A 154 -0.96 9.33 -13.12
N ASP A 155 -0.21 10.33 -12.65
CA ASP A 155 0.48 11.29 -13.50
C ASP A 155 1.87 10.79 -13.92
N ASN A 156 2.59 10.11 -13.02
CA ASN A 156 3.96 9.63 -13.28
C ASN A 156 4.10 8.10 -13.31
N GLY A 157 3.07 7.35 -12.92
CA GLY A 157 3.05 5.88 -12.97
C GLY A 157 3.91 5.19 -11.90
N SER A 158 4.44 5.93 -10.92
CA SER A 158 5.19 5.34 -9.81
C SER A 158 4.26 4.60 -8.85
N VAL A 159 4.71 3.45 -8.35
CA VAL A 159 3.98 2.66 -7.34
C VAL A 159 4.59 2.88 -5.97
N GLU A 160 3.79 3.39 -5.05
CA GLU A 160 4.10 3.51 -3.63
C GLU A 160 3.40 2.38 -2.85
N ILE A 161 4.17 1.63 -2.06
CA ILE A 161 3.62 0.58 -1.19
C ILE A 161 3.52 1.13 0.24
N CYS A 162 2.30 1.33 0.71
CA CYS A 162 2.01 1.76 2.07
C CYS A 162 1.86 0.54 3.00
N VAL A 163 2.54 0.53 4.14
CA VAL A 163 2.36 -0.51 5.18
C VAL A 163 1.24 -0.10 6.14
N VAL A 164 0.37 -1.03 6.48
CA VAL A 164 -0.75 -0.81 7.39
C VAL A 164 -0.69 -1.84 8.53
N THR A 165 -0.56 -1.31 9.74
CA THR A 165 -0.47 -2.08 11.00
C THR A 165 -1.64 -1.75 11.92
N ALA A 166 -2.17 -0.52 11.86
CA ALA A 166 -3.31 -0.07 12.63
C ALA A 166 -4.26 0.81 11.79
N GLU A 167 -5.29 1.33 12.46
CA GLU A 167 -6.33 2.12 11.81
C GLU A 167 -5.82 3.48 11.31
N GLU A 168 -4.81 4.06 11.98
CA GLU A 168 -4.24 5.36 11.58
C GLU A 168 -3.58 5.30 10.20
N GLU A 169 -2.83 4.24 9.91
CA GLU A 169 -2.23 4.04 8.59
C GLU A 169 -3.28 3.74 7.52
N LEU A 170 -4.34 3.01 7.87
CA LEU A 170 -5.47 2.78 6.97
C LEU A 170 -6.16 4.10 6.59
N LEU A 171 -6.38 5.00 7.56
CA LEU A 171 -6.94 6.33 7.31
C LEU A 171 -6.02 7.17 6.41
N THR A 172 -4.70 7.08 6.61
CA THR A 172 -3.70 7.74 5.76
C THR A 172 -3.78 7.23 4.31
N VAL A 173 -3.91 5.91 4.13
CA VAL A 173 -4.11 5.29 2.80
C VAL A 173 -5.39 5.80 2.15
N LEU A 174 -6.52 5.85 2.87
CA LEU A 174 -7.78 6.38 2.35
C LEU A 174 -7.65 7.86 1.94
N TYR A 175 -6.97 8.68 2.76
CA TYR A 175 -6.69 10.07 2.41
C TYR A 175 -5.88 10.20 1.12
N LYS A 176 -4.83 9.39 0.95
CA LYS A 176 -4.05 9.34 -0.30
C LYS A 176 -4.91 8.95 -1.49
N ILE A 177 -5.79 7.95 -1.35
CA ILE A 177 -6.71 7.54 -2.41
C ILE A 177 -7.63 8.71 -2.79
N TYR A 178 -8.18 9.43 -1.81
CA TYR A 178 -9.01 10.60 -2.07
C TYR A 178 -8.26 11.71 -2.82
N SER A 179 -7.01 12.00 -2.42
CA SER A 179 -6.23 13.08 -3.01
C SER A 179 -5.71 12.73 -4.41
N MET A 180 -5.30 11.49 -4.65
CA MET A 180 -4.74 11.04 -5.94
C MET A 180 -5.82 10.74 -6.98
N TYR A 181 -6.91 10.09 -6.57
CA TYR A 181 -7.88 9.53 -7.50
C TYR A 181 -9.22 10.27 -7.53
N GLY A 182 -9.43 11.26 -6.64
CA GLY A 182 -10.65 12.06 -6.61
C GLY A 182 -10.90 12.88 -7.88
N SER A 183 -9.85 13.12 -8.68
CA SER A 183 -9.88 13.85 -9.96
C SER A 183 -10.10 12.96 -11.19
N LEU A 184 -10.15 11.63 -11.04
CA LEU A 184 -10.38 10.70 -12.16
C LEU A 184 -11.68 11.05 -12.89
N LYS A 185 -11.63 11.11 -14.21
CA LYS A 185 -12.79 11.27 -15.09
C LYS A 185 -13.49 9.93 -15.33
N SER A 186 -14.74 9.99 -15.78
CA SER A 186 -15.46 8.77 -16.16
C SER A 186 -14.72 8.03 -17.28
N GLY A 187 -14.59 6.71 -17.13
CA GLY A 187 -13.77 5.85 -18.00
C GLY A 187 -12.26 5.87 -17.71
N GLU A 188 -11.75 6.73 -16.83
CA GLU A 188 -10.36 6.68 -16.38
C GLU A 188 -10.18 5.69 -15.22
N SER A 189 -9.03 5.01 -15.22
CA SER A 189 -8.62 4.05 -14.19
C SER A 189 -7.21 4.38 -13.71
N SER A 190 -6.91 4.10 -12.44
CA SER A 190 -5.56 4.21 -11.89
C SER A 190 -4.55 3.29 -12.58
N LYS A 191 -5.02 2.22 -13.26
CA LYS A 191 -4.18 1.18 -13.88
C LYS A 191 -3.11 0.64 -12.92
N THR A 192 -3.45 0.57 -11.63
CA THR A 192 -2.50 0.23 -10.57
C THR A 192 -1.84 -1.12 -10.79
N TYR A 193 -2.60 -2.11 -11.27
CA TYR A 193 -2.04 -3.43 -11.58
C TYR A 193 -1.00 -3.37 -12.71
N ASP A 194 -1.26 -2.64 -13.79
CA ASP A 194 -0.34 -2.55 -14.94
C ASP A 194 1.01 -1.93 -14.56
N TRP A 195 0.99 -0.92 -13.68
CA TRP A 195 2.20 -0.27 -13.17
C TRP A 195 2.92 -1.15 -12.15
N PHE A 196 2.16 -1.78 -11.25
CA PHE A 196 2.70 -2.72 -10.28
C PHE A 196 3.41 -3.89 -10.95
N GLU A 197 2.81 -4.53 -11.95
CA GLU A 197 3.38 -5.67 -12.65
C GLU A 197 4.69 -5.31 -13.37
N LYS A 198 4.80 -4.09 -13.91
CA LYS A 198 6.05 -3.60 -14.51
C LYS A 198 7.16 -3.40 -13.48
N GLN A 199 6.83 -2.94 -12.28
CA GLN A 199 7.80 -2.63 -11.23
C GLN A 199 8.14 -3.85 -10.35
N TYR A 200 7.20 -4.79 -10.22
CA TYR A 200 7.28 -5.98 -9.37
C TYR A 200 6.81 -7.24 -10.10
N PRO A 201 7.47 -7.64 -11.21
CA PRO A 201 7.01 -8.74 -12.08
C PRO A 201 6.97 -10.10 -11.37
N ASP A 202 7.81 -10.31 -10.36
CA ASP A 202 7.91 -11.58 -9.63
C ASP A 202 6.98 -11.66 -8.41
N MET A 203 6.17 -10.61 -8.15
CA MET A 203 5.26 -10.58 -7.00
C MET A 203 3.85 -11.04 -7.39
N TYR A 204 3.47 -12.23 -6.92
CA TYR A 204 2.15 -12.82 -7.13
C TYR A 204 1.39 -12.98 -5.80
N GLY A 205 0.10 -13.35 -5.87
CA GLY A 205 -0.73 -13.52 -4.66
C GLY A 205 -1.40 -12.25 -4.17
N VAL A 206 -1.42 -11.20 -5.00
CA VAL A 206 -2.02 -9.89 -4.68
C VAL A 206 -3.55 -9.90 -4.71
N ILE A 207 -4.16 -9.18 -3.77
CA ILE A 207 -5.61 -8.94 -3.72
C ILE A 207 -5.90 -7.68 -4.52
N ARG A 208 -6.75 -7.78 -5.53
CA ARG A 208 -7.15 -6.63 -6.36
C ARG A 208 -8.51 -6.14 -5.94
N ILE A 209 -8.72 -4.82 -5.92
CA ILE A 209 -10.03 -4.21 -5.75
C ILE A 209 -10.32 -3.44 -7.02
N ARG A 210 -11.35 -3.86 -7.76
CA ARG A 210 -11.70 -3.25 -9.03
C ARG A 210 -13.20 -3.35 -9.28
N LYS A 211 -13.79 -2.30 -9.82
CA LYS A 211 -15.18 -2.30 -10.28
C LYS A 211 -16.17 -2.72 -9.20
N GLY A 212 -15.92 -2.32 -7.95
CA GLY A 212 -16.72 -2.64 -6.78
C GLY A 212 -16.57 -4.06 -6.25
N VAL A 213 -15.54 -4.81 -6.69
CA VAL A 213 -15.35 -6.22 -6.31
C VAL A 213 -13.93 -6.47 -5.78
N ILE A 214 -13.83 -7.27 -4.72
CA ILE A 214 -12.57 -7.81 -4.21
C ILE A 214 -12.24 -9.09 -4.99
N VAL A 215 -11.12 -9.08 -5.70
CA VAL A 215 -10.62 -10.19 -6.51
C VAL A 215 -9.39 -10.77 -5.83
N THR A 216 -9.54 -11.96 -5.26
CA THR A 216 -8.42 -12.74 -4.70
C THR A 216 -7.83 -13.62 -5.80
N PRO A 217 -6.51 -13.84 -5.81
CA PRO A 217 -5.90 -14.73 -6.79
C PRO A 217 -6.31 -16.18 -6.50
N ILE A 218 -6.43 -16.97 -7.56
CA ILE A 218 -6.77 -18.39 -7.45
C ILE A 218 -5.56 -19.09 -6.80
N ILE A 219 -5.75 -19.65 -5.62
CA ILE A 219 -4.76 -20.51 -4.98
C ILE A 219 -4.72 -21.79 -5.82
N ILE A 220 -3.73 -21.90 -6.71
CA ILE A 220 -3.40 -23.19 -7.31
C ILE A 220 -2.70 -23.97 -6.20
N GLU A 221 -3.43 -24.87 -5.54
CA GLU A 221 -2.83 -25.89 -4.69
C GLU A 221 -1.85 -26.70 -5.54
N GLN A 222 -0.57 -26.31 -5.55
CA GLN A 222 0.48 -27.17 -6.05
C GLN A 222 0.67 -28.27 -5.01
N TYR A 223 0.09 -29.43 -5.31
CA TYR A 223 0.32 -30.73 -4.66
C TYR A 223 1.75 -31.22 -4.88
#